data_AF-A0AB73M9Q5-F1
#
_entry.id   AF-A0AB73M9Q5-F1
#
_cell.length_a   1.000
_cell.length_b   1.000
_cell.length_c   1.000
_cell.angle_alpha   90.00
_cell.angle_beta   90.00
_cell.angle_gamma   90.00
#
_symmetry.space_group_name_H-M   'P 1'
#
loop_
_entity.id
_entity.type
_entity.pdbx_description
1 polymer ?
#
loop_
_entity_poly.entity_id
_entity_poly.type
_entity_poly.pdbx_seq_one_letter_code
_entity_poly.pdbx_strand_id
1 'polypeptide(L)'
;MRTKQKCGTILVLTLIFAACSKNSSEDTATLAALVTSNAATQGCIGTDCVRSGAATRDSNSAAISTNNILPDFPDESAYYVFVTDEHNGDWKAYFDANGIMGADAYCNSHMPDNLRYGDTGSQFIPISFKAMLVDESRRRASVTPNQGDGQTNWVFKPNTQYRRATDGQLITTTDSKGLIPFPMVRPFTSDKRAIWTGLNSDWTTVPQESRCGDWTSTTGEGKLGLGAFTNSLAISWLDYACGSKFQGIDERKIGILCVAQWPVVPRNFKYLYQVGGTDGDLSFQGKPGLYGADKRCNTNTFENSVELSKIQGKANPFKAMVVDGINRRASVTANQGDGQIDWVLKPNTEYRRTLTNWGSLVGVTNSAGLFTFPLNSTWNSFEGKNIWTGLNSDWTGAPENCGMWMNPDAHGRYGDSDSTTDGAISAGVNVCDDSTFLHPEILCVEQ
;
A
#
# COMPACT_ATOMS: atom_id res chain seq x y z
N MET A 1 -41.61 28.57 -39.09
CA MET A 1 -42.49 28.29 -40.25
C MET A 1 -42.61 26.78 -40.37
N ARG A 2 -43.83 26.22 -40.28
CA ARG A 2 -44.11 24.78 -40.23
C ARG A 2 -44.24 24.18 -41.63
N THR A 3 -43.67 22.98 -41.81
CA THR A 3 -44.22 21.83 -42.57
C THR A 3 -43.29 20.63 -42.29
N LYS A 4 -43.53 19.74 -41.28
CA LYS A 4 -44.41 18.53 -41.22
C LYS A 4 -44.22 17.55 -42.40
N GLN A 5 -44.08 16.21 -42.26
CA GLN A 5 -44.01 15.28 -41.12
C GLN A 5 -43.77 13.82 -41.63
N LYS A 6 -42.75 13.15 -41.09
CA LYS A 6 -42.55 11.74 -40.62
C LYS A 6 -43.08 10.45 -41.34
N CYS A 7 -42.32 9.38 -41.02
CA CYS A 7 -42.59 7.92 -41.01
C CYS A 7 -42.25 7.15 -42.30
N GLY A 8 -41.65 5.95 -42.28
CA GLY A 8 -41.28 5.04 -41.20
C GLY A 8 -40.55 3.80 -41.75
N THR A 9 -39.88 3.11 -40.85
CA THR A 9 -38.96 1.97 -40.97
C THR A 9 -39.62 0.66 -41.43
N ILE A 10 -38.85 -0.24 -42.07
CA ILE A 10 -38.67 -1.68 -41.76
C ILE A 10 -37.77 -2.27 -42.86
N LEU A 11 -36.63 -2.86 -42.50
CA LEU A 11 -35.90 -3.76 -43.39
C LEU A 11 -35.58 -5.07 -42.67
N VAL A 12 -35.85 -6.14 -43.40
CA VAL A 12 -36.00 -7.55 -43.00
C VAL A 12 -34.68 -8.30 -43.15
N LEU A 13 -34.45 -9.25 -42.24
CA LEU A 13 -33.39 -10.26 -42.29
C LEU A 13 -33.81 -11.42 -43.20
N THR A 14 -32.97 -11.83 -44.16
CA THR A 14 -32.67 -13.25 -44.52
C THR A 14 -31.71 -13.34 -45.70
N LEU A 15 -30.78 -14.30 -45.68
CA LEU A 15 -30.44 -15.14 -46.84
C LEU A 15 -29.64 -16.39 -46.42
N ILE A 16 -30.13 -17.54 -46.89
CA ILE A 16 -29.63 -18.91 -46.77
C ILE A 16 -29.11 -19.34 -48.15
N PHE A 17 -28.05 -20.15 -48.22
CA PHE A 17 -27.86 -21.22 -49.21
C PHE A 17 -27.01 -22.31 -48.52
N ALA A 18 -27.50 -23.52 -48.19
CA ALA A 18 -28.04 -24.63 -48.97
C ALA A 18 -27.01 -25.35 -49.87
N ALA A 19 -26.63 -26.58 -49.48
CA ALA A 19 -26.10 -27.61 -50.36
C ALA A 19 -26.77 -28.97 -50.06
N CYS A 20 -27.32 -29.54 -51.13
CA CYS A 20 -27.93 -30.86 -51.38
C CYS A 20 -27.07 -32.07 -50.88
N SER A 21 -27.53 -33.33 -50.70
CA SER A 21 -28.78 -34.04 -51.03
C SER A 21 -28.77 -35.49 -50.50
N LYS A 22 -29.96 -35.96 -50.07
CA LYS A 22 -30.61 -37.31 -50.17
C LYS A 22 -30.19 -38.55 -49.37
N ASN A 23 -31.26 -39.11 -48.77
CA ASN A 23 -31.65 -40.53 -48.52
C ASN A 23 -30.83 -41.34 -47.50
N SER A 24 -31.34 -42.39 -46.84
CA SER A 24 -32.61 -42.80 -46.22
C SER A 24 -32.31 -44.16 -45.57
N SER A 25 -32.85 -44.40 -44.37
CA SER A 25 -33.18 -45.70 -43.73
C SER A 25 -32.10 -46.75 -43.40
N GLU A 26 -32.32 -47.37 -42.22
CA GLU A 26 -31.92 -48.71 -41.74
C GLU A 26 -30.56 -48.91 -41.05
N ASP A 27 -30.62 -48.77 -39.72
CA ASP A 27 -30.35 -49.79 -38.70
C ASP A 27 -29.30 -50.91 -38.87
N THR A 28 -28.58 -51.09 -37.75
CA THR A 28 -27.84 -52.27 -37.25
C THR A 28 -26.46 -52.61 -37.84
N ALA A 29 -25.40 -52.20 -37.13
CA ALA A 29 -24.52 -53.11 -36.39
C ALA A 29 -23.26 -52.38 -35.89
N THR A 30 -23.11 -52.19 -34.57
CA THR A 30 -21.92 -52.63 -33.81
C THR A 30 -22.10 -52.34 -32.30
N LEU A 31 -22.43 -53.43 -31.61
CA LEU A 31 -22.03 -53.84 -30.27
C LEU A 31 -21.91 -52.78 -29.15
N ALA A 32 -22.96 -52.69 -28.35
CA ALA A 32 -22.83 -52.59 -26.91
C ALA A 32 -22.55 -53.99 -26.32
N ALA A 33 -21.44 -54.15 -25.61
CA ALA A 33 -21.27 -55.21 -24.62
C ALA A 33 -20.27 -54.81 -23.53
N LEU A 34 -20.75 -54.97 -22.31
CA LEU A 34 -20.03 -55.28 -21.08
C LEU A 34 -19.20 -54.20 -20.36
N VAL A 35 -19.91 -53.62 -19.39
CA VAL A 35 -19.49 -53.40 -18.00
C VAL A 35 -18.75 -54.63 -17.43
N THR A 36 -17.79 -54.31 -16.54
CA THR A 36 -17.06 -55.12 -15.53
C THR A 36 -15.79 -55.92 -15.90
N SER A 37 -14.80 -55.68 -15.03
CA SER A 37 -13.62 -56.48 -14.64
C SER A 37 -12.34 -56.33 -15.47
N ASN A 38 -11.38 -55.62 -14.89
CA ASN A 38 -10.05 -56.19 -14.64
C ASN A 38 -9.51 -55.61 -13.34
N ALA A 39 -9.82 -56.32 -12.26
CA ALA A 39 -9.07 -56.24 -11.02
C ALA A 39 -7.67 -56.80 -11.30
N ALA A 40 -6.63 -56.00 -11.05
CA ALA A 40 -5.28 -56.51 -10.94
C ALA A 40 -5.16 -57.29 -9.62
N THR A 41 -5.19 -58.62 -9.71
CA THR A 41 -4.70 -59.50 -8.65
C THR A 41 -3.20 -59.73 -8.82
N GLN A 42 -2.42 -59.00 -8.05
CA GLN A 42 -1.14 -59.40 -7.42
C GLN A 42 -1.08 -58.52 -6.17
N GLY A 43 -1.16 -58.98 -4.94
CA GLY A 43 -0.84 -60.29 -4.38
C GLY A 43 -0.01 -60.01 -3.15
N CYS A 44 -0.67 -59.70 -2.02
CA CYS A 44 -0.05 -59.78 -0.69
C CYS A 44 -1.07 -60.41 0.27
N ILE A 45 -0.69 -61.56 0.81
CA ILE A 45 -1.37 -62.35 1.84
C ILE A 45 -0.59 -62.13 3.13
N GLY A 46 -1.27 -61.92 4.26
CA GLY A 46 -0.69 -62.08 5.60
C GLY A 46 -0.26 -60.80 6.32
N THR A 47 -0.33 -60.89 7.65
CA THR A 47 -0.15 -59.84 8.67
C THR A 47 1.26 -59.27 8.74
N ASP A 48 1.33 -57.98 9.11
CA ASP A 48 2.52 -57.14 9.40
C ASP A 48 3.31 -56.56 8.23
N CYS A 49 3.04 -55.30 7.91
CA CYS A 49 4.07 -54.26 7.78
C CYS A 49 3.49 -52.89 8.17
N VAL A 50 4.22 -52.23 9.07
CA VAL A 50 3.88 -51.08 9.91
C VAL A 50 4.22 -49.75 9.22
N ARG A 51 3.47 -48.66 9.56
CA ARG A 51 3.75 -47.18 9.49
C ARG A 51 4.67 -46.68 8.36
N SER A 52 4.36 -45.62 7.62
CA SER A 52 4.00 -44.27 8.08
C SER A 52 3.68 -43.40 6.85
N GLY A 53 2.71 -42.49 6.97
CA GLY A 53 2.34 -41.56 5.92
C GLY A 53 3.50 -40.65 5.50
N ALA A 54 3.85 -40.71 4.22
CA ALA A 54 4.56 -39.67 3.49
C ALA A 54 3.63 -39.24 2.35
N ALA A 55 3.34 -37.94 2.29
CA ALA A 55 2.56 -37.33 1.24
C ALA A 55 3.35 -37.34 -0.07
N THR A 56 2.76 -37.87 -1.13
CA THR A 56 3.18 -37.61 -2.52
C THR A 56 2.00 -37.07 -3.32
N ARG A 57 2.31 -35.97 -3.99
CA ARG A 57 1.49 -35.06 -4.78
C ARG A 57 1.38 -35.62 -6.20
N ASP A 58 0.18 -35.92 -6.67
CA ASP A 58 -0.07 -36.16 -8.10
C ASP A 58 -0.77 -34.96 -8.72
N SER A 59 0.02 -34.27 -9.54
CA SER A 59 -0.37 -33.25 -10.49
C SER A 59 -1.14 -33.89 -11.66
N ASN A 60 -2.23 -33.26 -12.10
CA ASN A 60 -2.62 -33.29 -13.51
C ASN A 60 -3.60 -32.16 -13.81
N SER A 61 -3.11 -31.10 -14.43
CA SER A 61 -3.81 -30.39 -15.49
C SER A 61 -2.79 -29.58 -16.27
N ALA A 62 -2.51 -30.08 -17.47
CA ALA A 62 -1.68 -29.41 -18.48
C ALA A 62 -2.30 -28.07 -18.85
N ALA A 63 -1.61 -26.98 -18.51
CA ALA A 63 -1.86 -25.66 -19.06
C ALA A 63 -0.74 -25.30 -20.04
N ILE A 64 -1.20 -24.77 -21.17
CA ILE A 64 -0.47 -24.41 -22.37
C ILE A 64 0.70 -23.46 -22.06
N SER A 65 1.87 -23.84 -22.58
CA SER A 65 3.12 -23.08 -22.53
C SER A 65 3.00 -21.75 -23.31
N THR A 66 3.12 -20.64 -22.59
CA THR A 66 3.82 -19.45 -23.10
C THR A 66 4.97 -19.13 -22.14
N ASN A 67 6.19 -19.42 -22.62
CA ASN A 67 7.44 -19.16 -21.92
C ASN A 67 7.62 -17.65 -21.68
N ASN A 68 7.55 -17.24 -20.42
CA ASN A 68 8.44 -16.28 -19.76
C ASN A 68 8.16 -16.36 -18.25
N ILE A 69 8.64 -17.44 -17.65
CA ILE A 69 8.63 -17.63 -16.20
C ILE A 69 9.68 -16.66 -15.63
N LEU A 70 9.22 -15.57 -14.99
CA LEU A 70 10.05 -14.87 -14.01
C LEU A 70 10.41 -15.88 -12.91
N PRO A 71 11.65 -15.87 -12.40
CA PRO A 71 12.07 -16.85 -11.40
C PRO A 71 11.20 -16.73 -10.14
N ASP A 72 10.70 -17.86 -9.65
CA ASP A 72 10.05 -17.97 -8.36
C ASP A 72 10.91 -17.30 -7.28
N PHE A 73 10.38 -16.26 -6.65
CA PHE A 73 11.02 -15.58 -5.54
C PHE A 73 10.89 -16.47 -4.29
N PRO A 74 11.97 -16.67 -3.50
CA PRO A 74 11.91 -17.49 -2.30
C PRO A 74 11.05 -16.83 -1.21
N ASP A 75 10.32 -17.68 -0.48
CA ASP A 75 9.33 -17.42 0.59
C ASP A 75 9.92 -16.81 1.89
N GLU A 76 11.11 -16.21 1.81
CA GLU A 76 11.81 -15.57 2.94
C GLU A 76 11.68 -14.05 2.78
N SER A 77 11.36 -13.33 3.87
CA SER A 77 11.19 -11.87 3.87
C SER A 77 12.48 -11.16 3.45
N ALA A 78 12.67 -10.99 2.15
CA ALA A 78 13.90 -10.52 1.54
C ALA A 78 13.98 -8.99 1.53
N TYR A 79 15.12 -8.45 1.96
CA TYR A 79 15.42 -7.04 1.76
C TYR A 79 15.94 -6.81 0.35
N TYR A 80 15.32 -5.89 -0.38
CA TYR A 80 15.70 -5.58 -1.74
C TYR A 80 16.46 -4.26 -1.85
N VAL A 81 17.29 -4.13 -2.87
CA VAL A 81 17.86 -2.86 -3.32
C VAL A 81 17.71 -2.71 -4.82
N PHE A 82 17.66 -1.47 -5.29
CA PHE A 82 17.75 -1.13 -6.71
C PHE A 82 18.48 0.18 -6.92
N VAL A 83 19.02 0.39 -8.12
CA VAL A 83 19.60 1.66 -8.53
C VAL A 83 18.59 2.37 -9.43
N THR A 84 18.30 3.63 -9.17
CA THR A 84 17.37 4.43 -9.97
C THR A 84 17.91 4.73 -11.37
N ASP A 85 17.07 5.35 -12.20
CA ASP A 85 17.51 6.09 -13.39
C ASP A 85 18.30 7.35 -13.04
N GLU A 86 18.72 8.05 -14.10
CA GLU A 86 19.66 9.15 -14.00
C GLU A 86 19.11 10.38 -13.26
N HIS A 87 19.90 10.88 -12.31
CA HIS A 87 19.61 12.10 -11.57
C HIS A 87 20.91 12.87 -11.30
N ASN A 88 20.79 14.20 -11.24
CA ASN A 88 21.90 15.04 -10.79
C ASN A 88 21.99 15.00 -9.25
N GLY A 89 23.01 15.64 -8.68
CA GLY A 89 23.26 15.64 -7.23
C GLY A 89 22.33 16.55 -6.40
N ASP A 90 21.20 17.02 -6.95
CA ASP A 90 20.29 17.95 -6.27
C ASP A 90 18.93 17.31 -5.99
N TRP A 91 18.68 16.94 -4.73
CA TRP A 91 17.38 16.45 -4.25
C TRP A 91 16.73 17.42 -3.27
N LYS A 92 16.98 18.72 -3.41
CA LYS A 92 16.37 19.72 -2.53
C LYS A 92 14.85 19.64 -2.56
N ALA A 93 14.24 19.37 -1.41
CA ALA A 93 12.81 19.54 -1.20
C ALA A 93 12.52 20.96 -0.70
N TYR A 94 11.36 21.53 -1.05
CA TYR A 94 10.99 22.93 -0.77
C TYR A 94 11.13 23.35 0.71
N PHE A 95 11.01 22.38 1.64
CA PHE A 95 11.10 22.61 3.09
C PHE A 95 12.30 21.94 3.76
N ASP A 96 13.21 21.33 3.01
CA ASP A 96 14.36 20.62 3.59
C ASP A 96 15.68 21.36 3.33
N ALA A 97 16.51 21.48 4.37
CA ALA A 97 17.79 22.17 4.28
C ALA A 97 18.90 21.30 3.66
N ASN A 98 18.65 20.00 3.43
CA ASN A 98 19.55 19.04 2.77
C ASN A 98 18.71 18.16 1.82
N GLY A 99 19.36 17.41 0.93
CA GLY A 99 18.64 16.61 -0.09
C GLY A 99 18.18 15.23 0.36
N ILE A 100 18.50 14.79 1.58
CA ILE A 100 18.25 13.40 2.04
C ILE A 100 16.76 13.03 1.95
N MET A 101 15.85 13.91 2.39
CA MET A 101 14.41 13.62 2.33
C MET A 101 13.90 13.54 0.88
N GLY A 102 14.40 14.42 0.00
CA GLY A 102 14.06 14.37 -1.42
C GLY A 102 14.61 13.12 -2.11
N ALA A 103 15.80 12.67 -1.73
CA ALA A 103 16.41 11.45 -2.23
C ALA A 103 15.61 10.20 -1.83
N ASP A 104 15.12 10.14 -0.59
CA ASP A 104 14.20 9.09 -0.16
C ASP A 104 12.89 9.15 -0.95
N ALA A 105 12.29 10.34 -1.11
CA ALA A 105 11.07 10.50 -1.90
C ALA A 105 11.27 10.05 -3.35
N TYR A 106 12.42 10.35 -3.94
CA TYR A 106 12.82 9.92 -5.27
C TYR A 106 12.94 8.39 -5.36
N CYS A 107 13.56 7.74 -4.38
CA CYS A 107 13.58 6.28 -4.29
C CYS A 107 12.17 5.68 -4.23
N ASN A 108 11.26 6.24 -3.42
CA ASN A 108 9.91 5.71 -3.29
C ASN A 108 9.06 5.92 -4.56
N SER A 109 9.32 6.97 -5.35
CA SER A 109 8.61 7.20 -6.62
C SER A 109 9.15 6.39 -7.79
N HIS A 110 10.36 5.83 -7.69
CA HIS A 110 11.02 5.03 -8.73
C HIS A 110 11.15 3.56 -8.35
N MET A 111 10.34 3.08 -7.40
CA MET A 111 10.34 1.67 -7.02
C MET A 111 9.99 0.77 -8.23
N PRO A 112 10.71 -0.33 -8.44
CA PRO A 112 10.37 -1.29 -9.50
C PRO A 112 8.99 -1.89 -9.28
N ASP A 113 8.20 -2.03 -10.36
CA ASP A 113 6.83 -2.57 -10.28
C ASP A 113 6.78 -3.98 -9.68
N ASN A 114 7.83 -4.78 -9.87
CA ASN A 114 7.95 -6.13 -9.32
C ASN A 114 8.22 -6.17 -7.81
N LEU A 115 8.55 -5.03 -7.19
CA LEU A 115 8.69 -4.85 -5.75
C LEU A 115 7.57 -4.03 -5.14
N ARG A 116 6.61 -3.58 -5.95
CA ARG A 116 5.48 -2.76 -5.48
C ARG A 116 4.56 -3.54 -4.55
N TYR A 117 4.63 -4.87 -4.56
CA TYR A 117 3.79 -5.77 -3.80
C TYR A 117 4.64 -6.95 -3.31
N GLY A 118 4.95 -7.02 -2.01
CA GLY A 118 5.42 -8.27 -1.42
C GLY A 118 4.23 -9.20 -1.26
N ASP A 119 4.24 -10.34 -1.95
CA ASP A 119 3.24 -11.38 -1.78
C ASP A 119 3.51 -12.12 -0.47
N THR A 120 2.58 -12.01 0.48
CA THR A 120 2.56 -12.83 1.70
C THR A 120 1.28 -13.68 1.76
N GLY A 121 0.65 -13.93 0.61
CA GLY A 121 -0.54 -14.78 0.50
C GLY A 121 -1.81 -14.25 1.18
N SER A 122 -1.78 -13.07 1.83
CA SER A 122 -2.98 -12.46 2.43
C SER A 122 -2.91 -10.97 2.77
N GLN A 123 -1.74 -10.30 2.70
CA GLN A 123 -1.61 -8.87 3.01
C GLN A 123 -0.65 -8.13 2.06
N PHE A 124 -1.13 -7.03 1.49
CA PHE A 124 -0.36 -6.08 0.68
C PHE A 124 0.38 -5.09 1.59
N ILE A 125 1.70 -5.23 1.74
CA ILE A 125 2.52 -4.32 2.56
C ILE A 125 3.34 -3.41 1.62
N PRO A 126 3.17 -2.08 1.65
CA PRO A 126 3.99 -1.18 0.85
C PRO A 126 5.44 -1.16 1.37
N ILE A 127 6.39 -1.45 0.49
CA ILE A 127 7.82 -1.35 0.79
C ILE A 127 8.22 0.12 0.67
N SER A 128 8.68 0.73 1.76
CA SER A 128 9.36 2.03 1.66
C SER A 128 10.84 1.84 1.39
N PHE A 129 11.43 2.73 0.60
CA PHE A 129 12.85 2.76 0.32
C PHE A 129 13.50 3.99 0.92
N LYS A 130 14.76 3.84 1.35
CA LYS A 130 15.64 4.96 1.67
C LYS A 130 16.83 4.96 0.74
N ALA A 131 17.31 6.15 0.38
CA ALA A 131 18.50 6.32 -0.41
C ALA A 131 19.77 6.05 0.41
N MET A 132 20.69 5.24 -0.10
CA MET A 132 22.05 5.13 0.47
C MET A 132 22.88 6.36 0.08
N LEU A 133 22.61 7.48 0.74
CA LEU A 133 23.21 8.79 0.49
C LEU A 133 23.49 9.47 1.82
N VAL A 134 24.72 9.88 2.10
CA VAL A 134 25.08 10.48 3.39
C VAL A 134 25.35 11.98 3.28
N ASP A 135 25.02 12.72 4.33
CA ASP A 135 25.24 14.17 4.46
C ASP A 135 25.88 14.53 5.82
N GLU A 136 26.31 13.53 6.59
CA GLU A 136 26.82 13.63 7.97
C GLU A 136 25.76 14.06 9.01
N SER A 137 24.82 14.93 8.65
CA SER A 137 23.85 15.53 9.58
C SER A 137 22.57 14.68 9.75
N ARG A 138 21.92 14.29 8.66
CA ARG A 138 20.66 13.53 8.65
C ARG A 138 20.86 12.05 8.36
N ARG A 139 21.94 11.69 7.68
CA ARG A 139 22.29 10.30 7.39
C ARG A 139 23.79 10.07 7.41
N ARG A 140 24.22 9.09 8.21
CA ARG A 140 25.62 8.67 8.38
C ARG A 140 25.73 7.17 8.65
N ALA A 141 26.73 6.53 8.05
CA ALA A 141 27.02 5.10 8.21
C ALA A 141 28.05 4.80 9.32
N SER A 142 29.06 5.64 9.48
CA SER A 142 30.12 5.47 10.47
C SER A 142 30.81 6.80 10.76
N VAL A 143 31.26 7.01 12.00
CA VAL A 143 32.15 8.12 12.37
C VAL A 143 33.60 7.71 12.20
N THR A 144 33.94 6.51 12.68
CA THR A 144 35.27 5.92 12.58
C THR A 144 35.32 4.91 11.42
N PRO A 145 36.41 4.84 10.64
CA PRO A 145 36.54 3.90 9.53
C PRO A 145 36.14 2.45 9.86
N ASN A 146 35.17 1.92 9.11
CA ASN A 146 34.65 0.54 9.17
C ASN A 146 34.09 0.09 10.54
N GLN A 147 33.75 1.00 11.47
CA GLN A 147 33.25 0.60 12.80
C GLN A 147 31.73 0.52 12.88
N GLY A 148 31.01 1.22 12.00
CA GLY A 148 29.56 1.40 12.08
C GLY A 148 29.12 2.16 13.34
N ASP A 149 30.02 2.95 13.93
CA ASP A 149 29.77 3.73 15.13
C ASP A 149 29.08 5.06 14.79
N GLY A 150 28.22 5.54 15.71
CA GLY A 150 27.53 6.80 15.53
C GLY A 150 26.60 6.85 14.30
N GLN A 151 26.05 5.72 13.85
CA GLN A 151 25.07 5.69 12.75
C GLN A 151 23.88 6.63 13.00
N THR A 152 23.52 7.41 11.98
CA THR A 152 22.32 8.26 11.99
C THR A 152 21.47 7.90 10.80
N ASN A 153 20.20 7.52 11.03
CA ASN A 153 19.22 7.20 9.98
C ASN A 153 19.77 6.25 8.89
N TRP A 154 20.62 5.29 9.30
CA TRP A 154 21.30 4.38 8.38
C TRP A 154 20.33 3.40 7.72
N VAL A 155 20.63 3.03 6.46
CA VAL A 155 19.67 2.37 5.57
C VAL A 155 19.77 0.85 5.57
N PHE A 156 20.92 0.30 5.96
CA PHE A 156 21.16 -1.14 6.02
C PHE A 156 21.02 -1.66 7.45
N LYS A 157 20.45 -2.85 7.58
CA LYS A 157 20.26 -3.55 8.86
C LYS A 157 21.42 -4.49 9.15
N PRO A 158 21.79 -4.72 10.41
CA PRO A 158 22.78 -5.73 10.79
C PRO A 158 22.40 -7.16 10.34
N ASN A 159 23.39 -7.97 9.98
CA ASN A 159 23.26 -9.41 9.69
C ASN A 159 22.13 -9.75 8.70
N THR A 160 21.93 -8.91 7.69
CA THR A 160 20.76 -8.95 6.82
C THR A 160 21.18 -9.22 5.38
N GLN A 161 20.49 -10.16 4.73
CA GLN A 161 20.68 -10.45 3.31
C GLN A 161 19.96 -9.42 2.44
N TYR A 162 20.69 -8.84 1.48
CA TYR A 162 20.13 -7.91 0.49
C TYR A 162 20.19 -8.50 -0.91
N ARG A 163 19.07 -8.44 -1.62
CA ARG A 163 18.87 -8.96 -2.97
C ARG A 163 18.62 -7.84 -3.98
N ARG A 164 19.02 -8.03 -5.24
CA ARG A 164 18.69 -7.09 -6.31
C ARG A 164 17.22 -7.18 -6.66
N ALA A 165 16.59 -6.03 -6.79
CA ALA A 165 15.20 -5.94 -7.22
C ALA A 165 14.97 -6.54 -8.61
N THR A 166 15.92 -6.36 -9.53
CA THR A 166 15.74 -6.68 -10.95
C THR A 166 15.71 -8.18 -11.24
N ASP A 167 16.42 -8.99 -10.46
CA ASP A 167 16.60 -10.42 -10.71
C ASP A 167 16.53 -11.31 -9.45
N GLY A 168 16.28 -10.74 -8.27
CA GLY A 168 16.20 -11.45 -7.00
C GLY A 168 17.53 -12.03 -6.48
N GLN A 169 18.66 -11.76 -7.15
CA GLN A 169 19.93 -12.36 -6.79
C GLN A 169 20.49 -11.75 -5.50
N LEU A 170 21.06 -12.61 -4.64
CA LEU A 170 21.78 -12.17 -3.45
C LEU A 170 22.99 -11.30 -3.84
N ILE A 171 23.03 -10.10 -3.28
CA ILE A 171 24.11 -9.13 -3.48
C ILE A 171 25.13 -9.25 -2.37
N THR A 172 24.65 -9.24 -1.13
CA THR A 172 25.51 -9.25 0.05
C THR A 172 24.72 -9.65 1.29
N THR A 173 25.45 -10.01 2.34
CA THR A 173 24.96 -10.07 3.71
C THR A 173 25.73 -9.02 4.49
N THR A 174 25.04 -8.09 5.13
CA THR A 174 25.67 -7.07 5.97
C THR A 174 26.26 -7.71 7.22
N ASP A 175 27.27 -7.06 7.80
CA ASP A 175 27.88 -7.50 9.05
C ASP A 175 27.00 -7.16 10.27
N SER A 176 27.52 -7.45 11.47
CA SER A 176 26.85 -7.13 12.74
C SER A 176 26.62 -5.64 12.99
N LYS A 177 27.20 -4.75 12.17
CA LYS A 177 27.05 -3.29 12.23
C LYS A 177 26.12 -2.76 11.15
N GLY A 178 25.60 -3.61 10.27
CA GLY A 178 24.80 -3.18 9.13
C GLY A 178 25.64 -2.49 8.05
N LEU A 179 26.95 -2.73 8.02
CA LEU A 179 27.81 -2.32 6.91
C LEU A 179 27.97 -3.49 5.92
N ILE A 180 28.23 -3.17 4.66
CA ILE A 180 28.44 -4.21 3.64
C ILE A 180 29.94 -4.60 3.66
N PRO A 181 30.26 -5.87 3.97
CA PRO A 181 31.62 -6.35 3.80
C PRO A 181 31.99 -6.43 2.32
N PHE A 182 33.22 -6.05 2.00
CA PHE A 182 33.78 -6.19 0.65
C PHE A 182 34.78 -7.37 0.59
N PRO A 183 34.80 -8.16 -0.50
CA PRO A 183 33.94 -8.03 -1.67
C PRO A 183 32.51 -8.54 -1.44
N MET A 184 31.56 -7.91 -2.11
CA MET A 184 30.15 -8.34 -2.20
C MET A 184 30.04 -9.62 -3.04
N VAL A 185 28.96 -10.38 -2.83
CA VAL A 185 28.65 -11.57 -3.63
C VAL A 185 28.35 -11.18 -5.08
N ARG A 186 27.58 -10.11 -5.28
CA ARG A 186 27.22 -9.54 -6.59
C ARG A 186 27.15 -8.02 -6.50
N PRO A 187 27.25 -7.28 -7.62
CA PRO A 187 27.15 -5.83 -7.63
C PRO A 187 25.70 -5.35 -7.45
N PHE A 188 25.53 -4.09 -7.02
CA PHE A 188 24.21 -3.46 -6.84
C PHE A 188 23.37 -3.43 -8.11
N THR A 189 24.01 -3.35 -9.28
CA THR A 189 23.35 -3.49 -10.58
C THR A 189 24.23 -4.28 -11.57
N SER A 190 23.62 -4.85 -12.60
CA SER A 190 24.32 -5.56 -13.68
C SER A 190 24.79 -4.65 -14.81
N ASP A 191 24.21 -3.46 -14.96
CA ASP A 191 24.58 -2.49 -15.97
C ASP A 191 25.60 -1.46 -15.45
N LYS A 192 26.27 -0.75 -16.37
CA LYS A 192 27.31 0.23 -16.02
C LYS A 192 26.67 1.52 -15.46
N ARG A 193 26.25 1.51 -14.20
CA ARG A 193 25.77 2.71 -13.48
C ARG A 193 26.77 3.21 -12.46
N ALA A 194 26.80 4.53 -12.31
CA ALA A 194 27.37 5.19 -11.14
C ALA A 194 26.23 5.51 -10.15
N ILE A 195 26.58 5.66 -8.88
CA ILE A 195 25.63 6.03 -7.83
C ILE A 195 26.19 7.16 -6.98
N TRP A 196 25.38 8.18 -6.68
CA TRP A 196 25.73 9.16 -5.66
C TRP A 196 25.69 8.51 -4.28
N THR A 197 26.72 8.73 -3.45
CA THR A 197 26.80 8.10 -2.11
C THR A 197 27.18 9.08 -1.00
N GLY A 198 28.15 9.97 -1.23
CA GLY A 198 28.78 10.77 -0.18
C GLY A 198 29.69 9.97 0.76
N LEU A 199 30.03 8.73 0.42
CA LEU A 199 30.79 7.84 1.29
C LEU A 199 32.25 7.73 0.86
N ASN A 200 33.16 7.66 1.83
CA ASN A 200 34.48 7.08 1.63
C ASN A 200 34.39 5.55 1.51
N SER A 201 35.47 4.93 1.03
CA SER A 201 35.55 3.46 0.87
C SER A 201 35.49 2.67 2.18
N ASP A 202 35.60 3.35 3.31
CA ASP A 202 35.60 2.83 4.68
C ASP A 202 34.33 3.20 5.47
N TRP A 203 33.26 3.57 4.76
CA TRP A 203 31.95 3.93 5.32
C TRP A 203 31.89 5.23 6.12
N THR A 204 32.96 6.03 6.21
CA THR A 204 32.82 7.39 6.75
C THR A 204 32.22 8.32 5.69
N THR A 205 31.62 9.43 6.13
CA THR A 205 31.13 10.47 5.21
C THR A 205 32.32 11.27 4.64
N VAL A 206 32.30 11.58 3.34
CA VAL A 206 33.26 12.53 2.72
C VAL A 206 33.01 13.95 3.23
N PRO A 207 33.94 14.92 3.09
CA PRO A 207 33.71 16.34 3.43
C PRO A 207 32.56 17.00 2.64
N GLN A 208 32.06 18.15 3.10
CA GLN A 208 30.89 18.81 2.51
C GLN A 208 31.09 19.24 1.05
N GLU A 209 32.31 19.63 0.68
CA GLU A 209 32.65 19.99 -0.70
C GLU A 209 32.44 18.86 -1.71
N SER A 210 32.44 17.60 -1.26
CA SER A 210 32.23 16.40 -2.08
C SER A 210 30.82 15.82 -1.91
N ARG A 211 29.83 16.63 -1.52
CA ARG A 211 28.43 16.21 -1.31
C ARG A 211 27.40 17.12 -1.99
N CYS A 212 27.77 17.86 -3.04
CA CYS A 212 26.82 18.69 -3.79
C CYS A 212 26.01 19.67 -2.93
N GLY A 213 26.68 20.32 -1.95
CA GLY A 213 26.01 21.17 -0.97
C GLY A 213 25.01 20.39 -0.12
N ASP A 214 25.43 19.22 0.39
CA ASP A 214 24.56 18.24 1.05
C ASP A 214 23.31 17.90 0.23
N TRP A 215 23.56 17.68 -1.06
CA TRP A 215 22.59 17.20 -2.04
C TRP A 215 21.48 18.21 -2.35
N THR A 216 21.80 19.49 -2.29
CA THR A 216 20.84 20.60 -2.55
C THR A 216 21.29 21.52 -3.68
N SER A 217 22.36 21.15 -4.38
CA SER A 217 22.94 21.97 -5.42
C SER A 217 23.38 21.14 -6.62
N THR A 218 23.27 21.74 -7.80
CA THR A 218 23.86 21.24 -9.05
C THR A 218 25.27 21.80 -9.29
N THR A 219 25.78 22.62 -8.37
CA THR A 219 27.14 23.17 -8.41
C THR A 219 28.07 22.44 -7.47
N GLY A 220 29.38 22.43 -7.80
CA GLY A 220 30.41 21.72 -7.04
C GLY A 220 30.54 20.25 -7.47
N GLU A 221 31.08 19.44 -6.57
CA GLU A 221 31.33 18.02 -6.80
C GLU A 221 30.64 17.13 -5.75
N GLY A 222 30.36 15.90 -6.13
CA GLY A 222 29.77 14.89 -5.27
C GLY A 222 30.50 13.56 -5.38
N LYS A 223 30.52 12.78 -4.31
CA LYS A 223 31.14 11.45 -4.32
C LYS A 223 30.27 10.42 -5.03
N LEU A 224 30.86 9.72 -6.00
CA LEU A 224 30.27 8.60 -6.72
C LEU A 224 30.83 7.25 -6.25
N GLY A 225 29.98 6.23 -6.26
CA GLY A 225 30.33 4.82 -6.34
C GLY A 225 30.00 4.22 -7.72
N LEU A 226 30.52 3.02 -7.99
CA LEU A 226 30.31 2.27 -9.23
C LEU A 226 29.42 1.05 -8.96
N GLY A 227 28.13 1.17 -9.22
CA GLY A 227 27.12 0.16 -8.86
C GLY A 227 27.32 -1.23 -9.49
N ALA A 228 28.15 -1.34 -10.53
CA ALA A 228 28.51 -2.59 -11.21
C ALA A 228 29.72 -3.34 -10.58
N PHE A 229 30.32 -2.80 -9.52
CA PHE A 229 31.50 -3.37 -8.86
C PHE A 229 31.11 -4.06 -7.55
N THR A 230 31.96 -4.98 -7.09
CA THR A 230 31.75 -5.74 -5.84
C THR A 230 32.75 -5.38 -4.75
N ASN A 231 33.76 -4.56 -5.01
CA ASN A 231 34.70 -4.07 -4.00
C ASN A 231 34.26 -2.68 -3.51
N SER A 232 35.09 -2.01 -2.71
CA SER A 232 34.78 -0.69 -2.14
C SER A 232 34.51 0.42 -3.18
N LEU A 233 34.91 0.22 -4.45
CA LEU A 233 34.53 1.12 -5.55
C LEU A 233 33.02 1.17 -5.76
N ALA A 234 32.28 0.15 -5.31
CA ALA A 234 30.82 0.13 -5.36
C ALA A 234 30.20 1.34 -4.64
N ILE A 235 30.85 1.86 -3.60
CA ILE A 235 30.37 3.00 -2.81
C ILE A 235 31.23 4.26 -2.92
N SER A 236 32.50 4.14 -3.29
CA SER A 236 33.44 5.27 -3.32
C SER A 236 34.49 5.12 -4.41
N TRP A 237 34.43 5.98 -5.43
CA TRP A 237 35.35 6.01 -6.56
C TRP A 237 35.96 7.39 -6.78
N LEU A 238 35.17 8.38 -7.21
CA LEU A 238 35.66 9.72 -7.54
C LEU A 238 34.63 10.79 -7.22
N ASP A 239 35.09 12.04 -7.20
CA ASP A 239 34.26 13.23 -7.07
C ASP A 239 33.89 13.72 -8.49
N TYR A 240 32.62 14.02 -8.72
CA TYR A 240 32.11 14.38 -10.04
C TYR A 240 31.14 15.55 -9.98
N ALA A 241 31.03 16.30 -11.08
CA ALA A 241 30.22 17.51 -11.15
C ALA A 241 28.75 17.23 -10.80
N CYS A 242 28.21 17.98 -9.85
CA CYS A 242 26.87 17.75 -9.30
C CYS A 242 25.75 17.92 -10.32
N GLY A 243 25.92 18.76 -11.34
CA GLY A 243 24.94 18.93 -12.41
C GLY A 243 24.85 17.76 -13.39
N SER A 244 25.77 16.78 -13.31
CA SER A 244 25.82 15.67 -14.24
C SER A 244 24.80 14.59 -13.94
N LYS A 245 24.17 14.08 -15.00
CA LYS A 245 23.32 12.88 -14.99
C LYS A 245 24.01 11.65 -15.60
N PHE A 246 25.11 11.90 -16.31
CA PHE A 246 25.92 10.89 -17.00
C PHE A 246 27.40 11.13 -16.71
N GLN A 247 28.17 10.05 -16.57
CA GLN A 247 29.61 10.10 -16.30
C GLN A 247 30.40 9.58 -17.50
N GLY A 248 31.37 10.38 -17.95
CA GLY A 248 32.39 10.00 -18.94
C GLY A 248 31.89 9.74 -20.37
N ILE A 249 32.83 9.31 -21.22
CA ILE A 249 32.60 8.97 -22.65
C ILE A 249 31.74 7.69 -22.79
N ASP A 250 31.74 6.84 -21.76
CA ASP A 250 30.90 5.64 -21.66
C ASP A 250 29.41 5.96 -21.36
N GLU A 251 29.06 7.23 -21.13
CA GLU A 251 27.71 7.72 -20.77
C GLU A 251 27.05 6.92 -19.62
N ARG A 252 27.81 6.64 -18.56
CA ARG A 252 27.29 5.89 -17.40
C ARG A 252 26.22 6.73 -16.71
N LYS A 253 24.99 6.23 -16.68
CA LYS A 253 23.90 6.86 -15.90
C LYS A 253 24.30 6.96 -14.44
N ILE A 254 24.08 8.13 -13.86
CA ILE A 254 24.34 8.40 -12.45
C ILE A 254 23.00 8.40 -11.71
N GLY A 255 22.75 7.38 -10.91
CA GLY A 255 21.52 7.26 -10.12
C GLY A 255 21.80 7.31 -8.62
N ILE A 256 20.90 6.72 -7.84
CA ILE A 256 21.05 6.52 -6.42
C ILE A 256 20.67 5.10 -6.05
N LEU A 257 21.32 4.52 -5.04
CA LEU A 257 20.93 3.21 -4.52
C LEU A 257 19.77 3.38 -3.54
N CYS A 258 18.67 2.71 -3.81
CA CYS A 258 17.48 2.65 -2.97
C CYS A 258 17.45 1.32 -2.21
N VAL A 259 17.32 1.40 -0.89
CA VAL A 259 17.38 0.25 0.01
C VAL A 259 16.03 0.06 0.69
N ALA A 260 15.44 -1.13 0.50
CA ALA A 260 14.15 -1.49 1.09
C ALA A 260 14.24 -1.45 2.61
N GLN A 261 13.18 -0.91 3.22
CA GLN A 261 12.98 -0.89 4.65
C GLN A 261 11.86 -1.90 4.94
N TRP A 262 12.15 -3.20 4.86
CA TRP A 262 11.16 -4.28 5.00
C TRP A 262 10.97 -4.78 6.45
N PRO A 263 9.72 -5.02 6.86
CA PRO A 263 8.67 -4.03 6.63
C PRO A 263 9.03 -2.80 7.49
N VAL A 264 8.50 -1.64 7.12
CA VAL A 264 8.13 -0.64 8.15
C VAL A 264 7.49 -1.47 9.26
N VAL A 265 7.94 -1.32 10.52
CA VAL A 265 7.24 -1.87 11.69
C VAL A 265 5.74 -1.80 11.36
N PRO A 266 4.96 -2.91 11.42
CA PRO A 266 3.54 -2.83 11.10
C PRO A 266 3.03 -1.56 11.74
N ARG A 267 2.42 -0.66 10.96
CA ARG A 267 1.70 0.43 11.60
C ARG A 267 0.63 -0.30 12.42
N ASN A 268 0.89 -0.47 13.71
CA ASN A 268 -0.05 -1.03 14.69
C ASN A 268 -1.20 -0.04 14.93
N PHE A 269 -1.27 0.99 14.09
CA PHE A 269 -2.26 2.03 14.10
C PHE A 269 -2.87 2.20 12.72
N LYS A 270 -4.13 2.61 12.70
CA LYS A 270 -4.93 2.95 11.52
C LYS A 270 -5.16 4.44 11.47
N TYR A 271 -5.34 4.99 10.28
CA TYR A 271 -5.68 6.40 10.13
C TYR A 271 -7.18 6.66 10.24
N LEU A 272 -7.49 7.86 10.74
CA LEU A 272 -8.78 8.50 10.60
C LEU A 272 -8.60 9.93 10.11
N TYR A 273 -9.59 10.41 9.36
CA TYR A 273 -9.67 11.79 8.90
C TYR A 273 -11.12 12.16 8.64
N GLN A 274 -11.39 13.46 8.60
CA GLN A 274 -12.73 13.94 8.27
C GLN A 274 -12.81 14.40 6.82
N VAL A 275 -14.00 14.23 6.24
CA VAL A 275 -14.37 14.77 4.95
C VAL A 275 -15.54 15.71 5.10
N GLY A 276 -15.31 17.00 4.87
CA GLY A 276 -16.31 18.04 5.07
C GLY A 276 -17.32 18.23 3.93
N GLY A 277 -18.31 19.07 4.22
CA GLY A 277 -19.30 19.59 3.27
C GLY A 277 -20.44 18.62 2.96
N THR A 278 -20.92 17.87 3.96
CA THR A 278 -21.97 16.86 3.81
C THR A 278 -23.23 17.30 4.53
N ASP A 279 -24.34 17.51 3.82
CA ASP A 279 -25.65 17.33 4.43
C ASP A 279 -25.83 15.87 4.91
N GLY A 280 -26.87 15.60 5.69
CA GLY A 280 -27.18 14.27 6.20
C GLY A 280 -27.81 13.33 5.17
N ASP A 281 -28.13 13.81 3.97
CA ASP A 281 -28.38 12.94 2.81
C ASP A 281 -27.05 12.51 2.20
N LEU A 282 -26.61 11.32 2.59
CA LEU A 282 -25.35 10.75 2.13
C LEU A 282 -25.53 9.89 0.89
N SER A 283 -26.70 9.90 0.25
CA SER A 283 -26.95 9.14 -0.96
C SER A 283 -26.06 9.62 -2.11
N PHE A 284 -25.67 8.70 -3.00
CA PHE A 284 -24.83 9.03 -4.14
C PHE A 284 -25.33 8.34 -5.40
N GLN A 285 -25.76 9.12 -6.39
CA GLN A 285 -26.26 8.63 -7.69
C GLN A 285 -27.37 7.57 -7.53
N GLY A 286 -28.31 7.78 -6.60
CA GLY A 286 -29.42 6.87 -6.31
C GLY A 286 -29.02 5.60 -5.54
N LYS A 287 -27.82 5.56 -4.95
CA LYS A 287 -27.39 4.49 -4.04
C LYS A 287 -27.65 4.87 -2.58
N PRO A 288 -27.79 3.87 -1.67
CA PRO A 288 -28.05 4.11 -0.26
C PRO A 288 -27.01 5.00 0.43
N GLY A 289 -27.43 5.68 1.50
CA GLY A 289 -26.59 6.68 2.17
C GLY A 289 -25.23 6.17 2.66
N LEU A 290 -25.17 4.98 3.26
CA LEU A 290 -23.89 4.38 3.68
C LEU A 290 -22.92 4.13 2.52
N TYR A 291 -23.44 3.77 1.33
CA TYR A 291 -22.61 3.61 0.14
C TYR A 291 -22.02 4.94 -0.31
N GLY A 292 -22.83 6.01 -0.33
CA GLY A 292 -22.34 7.33 -0.71
C GLY A 292 -21.36 7.90 0.32
N ALA A 293 -21.57 7.65 1.62
CA ALA A 293 -20.63 7.98 2.69
C ALA A 293 -19.26 7.32 2.48
N ASP A 294 -19.23 6.00 2.26
CA ASP A 294 -17.99 5.27 1.99
C ASP A 294 -17.34 5.73 0.68
N LYS A 295 -18.15 5.96 -0.37
CA LYS A 295 -17.65 6.47 -1.64
C LYS A 295 -16.98 7.83 -1.45
N ARG A 296 -17.55 8.71 -0.63
CA ARG A 296 -17.02 10.04 -0.36
C ARG A 296 -15.70 9.97 0.41
N CYS A 297 -15.61 9.09 1.40
CA CYS A 297 -14.33 8.79 2.07
C CYS A 297 -13.26 8.42 1.05
N ASN A 298 -13.57 7.55 0.10
CA ASN A 298 -12.61 7.08 -0.90
C ASN A 298 -12.41 8.00 -2.12
N THR A 299 -13.17 9.09 -2.24
CA THR A 299 -13.06 10.03 -3.38
C THR A 299 -12.28 11.28 -2.99
N ASN A 300 -12.50 11.82 -1.78
CA ASN A 300 -11.83 13.03 -1.29
C ASN A 300 -10.45 12.76 -0.64
N THR A 301 -10.01 11.49 -0.60
CA THR A 301 -8.76 11.03 0.01
C THR A 301 -7.48 11.62 -0.61
N PHE A 302 -7.56 12.12 -1.85
CA PHE A 302 -6.37 12.27 -2.70
C PHE A 302 -5.93 13.71 -2.96
N GLU A 303 -6.77 14.71 -2.67
CA GLU A 303 -6.44 16.11 -3.00
C GLU A 303 -5.52 16.76 -1.95
N ASN A 304 -5.47 16.25 -0.71
CA ASN A 304 -4.83 16.96 0.40
C ASN A 304 -3.83 16.17 1.26
N SER A 305 -3.39 14.97 0.86
CA SER A 305 -2.28 14.34 1.60
C SER A 305 -1.40 13.39 0.77
N VAL A 306 -0.10 13.62 0.86
CA VAL A 306 0.98 12.80 0.26
C VAL A 306 1.06 11.41 0.88
N GLU A 307 0.48 11.18 2.07
CA GLU A 307 0.47 9.87 2.74
C GLU A 307 -0.75 9.01 2.37
N LEU A 308 -1.94 9.59 2.17
CA LEU A 308 -3.13 8.82 1.75
C LEU A 308 -3.06 8.45 0.26
N SER A 309 -2.34 9.22 -0.55
CA SER A 309 -1.95 8.83 -1.91
C SER A 309 -0.99 7.63 -1.96
N LYS A 310 -0.37 7.23 -0.84
CA LYS A 310 0.44 5.99 -0.74
C LYS A 310 -0.39 4.73 -0.51
N ILE A 311 -1.70 4.86 -0.25
CA ILE A 311 -2.67 3.74 -0.17
C ILE A 311 -3.39 3.54 -1.53
N GLN A 312 -2.98 4.29 -2.55
CA GLN A 312 -3.52 4.26 -3.91
C GLN A 312 -3.15 2.94 -4.60
N GLY A 313 -4.05 1.97 -4.49
CA GLY A 313 -3.86 0.59 -4.92
C GLY A 313 -4.81 -0.39 -4.19
N LYS A 314 -5.32 -0.02 -3.01
CA LYS A 314 -6.46 -0.72 -2.39
C LYS A 314 -7.77 -0.22 -3.01
N ALA A 315 -8.67 -1.12 -3.39
CA ALA A 315 -10.04 -0.74 -3.71
C ALA A 315 -10.73 -0.29 -2.41
N ASN A 316 -11.08 1.00 -2.31
CA ASN A 316 -11.79 1.60 -1.18
C ASN A 316 -11.12 1.40 0.21
N PRO A 317 -9.94 1.98 0.47
CA PRO A 317 -9.21 1.80 1.73
C PRO A 317 -9.89 2.38 2.98
N PHE A 318 -10.94 3.19 2.83
CA PHE A 318 -11.62 3.85 3.93
C PHE A 318 -13.10 3.50 4.00
N LYS A 319 -13.65 3.52 5.21
CA LYS A 319 -15.08 3.36 5.47
C LYS A 319 -15.56 4.47 6.39
N ALA A 320 -16.77 4.97 6.16
CA ALA A 320 -17.37 6.03 6.96
C ALA A 320 -17.86 5.50 8.31
N MET A 321 -17.47 6.14 9.42
CA MET A 321 -17.97 5.88 10.76
C MET A 321 -19.33 6.55 10.98
N VAL A 322 -20.32 6.05 10.25
CA VAL A 322 -21.72 6.49 10.28
C VAL A 322 -22.60 5.23 10.36
N VAL A 323 -23.59 5.19 11.24
CA VAL A 323 -24.47 4.04 11.43
C VAL A 323 -25.93 4.37 11.11
N ASP A 324 -26.68 3.37 10.66
CA ASP A 324 -28.14 3.43 10.53
C ASP A 324 -28.84 2.42 11.46
N GLY A 325 -28.07 1.65 12.23
CA GLY A 325 -28.56 0.62 13.17
C GLY A 325 -28.97 -0.69 12.51
N ILE A 326 -29.09 -0.74 11.18
CA ILE A 326 -29.61 -1.88 10.41
C ILE A 326 -28.53 -2.47 9.50
N ASN A 327 -27.99 -1.67 8.59
CA ASN A 327 -26.97 -2.08 7.63
C ASN A 327 -25.55 -1.84 8.16
N ARG A 328 -25.38 -0.87 9.06
CA ARG A 328 -24.15 -0.67 9.82
C ARG A 328 -24.48 -0.37 11.28
N ARG A 329 -23.83 -1.09 12.20
CA ARG A 329 -24.08 -0.99 13.64
C ARG A 329 -22.83 -1.31 14.45
N ALA A 330 -22.58 -0.50 15.48
CA ALA A 330 -21.45 -0.65 16.38
C ALA A 330 -21.75 -1.55 17.60
N SER A 331 -22.97 -1.47 18.13
CA SER A 331 -23.40 -2.26 19.29
C SER A 331 -24.92 -2.41 19.33
N VAL A 332 -25.42 -3.51 19.92
CA VAL A 332 -26.84 -3.69 20.27
C VAL A 332 -27.08 -3.22 21.71
N THR A 333 -26.18 -3.61 22.61
CA THR A 333 -26.20 -3.26 24.02
C THR A 333 -25.19 -2.15 24.30
N ALA A 334 -25.53 -1.21 25.18
CA ALA A 334 -24.67 -0.08 25.56
C ALA A 334 -23.22 -0.51 25.88
N ASN A 335 -22.26 0.05 25.14
CA ASN A 335 -20.81 -0.09 25.30
C ASN A 335 -20.23 -1.51 25.17
N GLN A 336 -20.99 -2.50 24.67
CA GLN A 336 -20.51 -3.89 24.58
C GLN A 336 -19.77 -4.21 23.28
N GLY A 337 -20.13 -3.55 22.18
CA GLY A 337 -19.70 -3.90 20.83
C GLY A 337 -20.30 -5.23 20.35
N ASP A 338 -21.43 -5.64 20.91
CA ASP A 338 -22.13 -6.88 20.58
C ASP A 338 -22.99 -6.70 19.32
N GLY A 339 -23.11 -7.76 18.51
CA GLY A 339 -23.95 -7.74 17.33
C GLY A 339 -23.57 -6.70 16.28
N GLN A 340 -22.27 -6.41 16.13
CA GLN A 340 -21.74 -5.51 15.09
C GLN A 340 -22.14 -5.95 13.69
N ILE A 341 -22.50 -4.97 12.85
CA ILE A 341 -22.77 -5.17 11.42
C ILE A 341 -21.94 -4.15 10.66
N ASP A 342 -21.14 -4.64 9.70
CA ASP A 342 -20.28 -3.83 8.83
C ASP A 342 -19.46 -2.74 9.59
N TRP A 343 -19.04 -3.07 10.82
CA TRP A 343 -18.40 -2.12 11.71
C TRP A 343 -17.01 -1.71 11.24
N VAL A 344 -16.67 -0.43 11.46
CA VAL A 344 -15.55 0.22 10.79
C VAL A 344 -14.25 0.19 11.59
N LEU A 345 -14.35 0.10 12.93
CA LEU A 345 -13.19 0.06 13.81
C LEU A 345 -12.79 -1.39 14.11
N LYS A 346 -11.49 -1.64 14.21
CA LYS A 346 -10.94 -2.97 14.54
C LYS A 346 -10.65 -3.07 16.03
N PRO A 347 -10.76 -4.27 16.63
CA PRO A 347 -10.34 -4.53 18.01
C PRO A 347 -8.87 -4.17 18.29
N ASN A 348 -8.59 -3.70 19.51
CA ASN A 348 -7.24 -3.47 20.04
C ASN A 348 -6.32 -2.70 19.09
N THR A 349 -6.88 -1.72 18.38
CA THR A 349 -6.19 -1.02 17.30
C THR A 349 -6.02 0.44 17.68
N GLU A 350 -4.80 0.94 17.53
CA GLU A 350 -4.49 2.34 17.71
C GLU A 350 -5.01 3.14 16.51
N TYR A 351 -5.57 4.32 16.74
CA TYR A 351 -6.03 5.20 15.66
C TYR A 351 -5.40 6.57 15.77
N ARG A 352 -4.91 7.07 14.64
CA ARG A 352 -4.24 8.37 14.53
C ARG A 352 -4.90 9.26 13.51
N ARG A 353 -4.97 10.55 13.81
CA ARG A 353 -5.50 11.56 12.90
C ARG A 353 -4.48 11.92 11.82
N THR A 354 -4.94 12.11 10.59
CA THR A 354 -4.14 12.74 9.52
C THR A 354 -4.41 14.24 9.47
N LEU A 355 -3.46 15.07 9.93
CA LEU A 355 -3.44 16.52 9.69
C LEU A 355 -2.00 16.97 9.43
N THR A 356 -1.85 18.20 8.93
CA THR A 356 -0.58 18.92 8.67
C THR A 356 0.39 18.92 9.86
N ASN A 357 -0.10 18.71 11.08
CA ASN A 357 0.69 18.40 12.27
C ASN A 357 0.47 16.93 12.66
N TRP A 358 1.48 16.10 12.39
CA TRP A 358 1.37 14.66 12.17
C TRP A 358 0.91 13.81 13.38
N GLY A 359 0.05 12.81 13.10
CA GLY A 359 0.03 11.52 13.81
C GLY A 359 -0.39 11.54 15.29
N SER A 360 -1.16 12.53 15.74
CA SER A 360 -1.67 12.53 17.11
C SER A 360 -2.51 11.28 17.37
N LEU A 361 -2.23 10.61 18.48
CA LEU A 361 -3.00 9.48 18.97
C LEU A 361 -4.39 9.98 19.36
N VAL A 362 -5.40 9.48 18.66
CA VAL A 362 -6.80 9.75 18.99
C VAL A 362 -7.29 8.77 20.05
N GLY A 363 -6.95 7.50 19.91
CA GLY A 363 -7.27 6.51 20.92
C GLY A 363 -6.85 5.10 20.51
N VAL A 364 -6.98 4.17 21.43
CA VAL A 364 -6.88 2.74 21.18
C VAL A 364 -8.24 2.12 21.44
N THR A 365 -8.73 1.32 20.51
CA THR A 365 -10.00 0.62 20.69
C THR A 365 -9.85 -0.55 21.65
N ASN A 366 -10.92 -0.92 22.35
CA ASN A 366 -10.98 -2.10 23.19
C ASN A 366 -11.04 -3.40 22.34
N SER A 367 -11.19 -4.55 23.00
CA SER A 367 -11.30 -5.86 22.35
C SER A 367 -12.55 -6.03 21.47
N ALA A 368 -13.54 -5.15 21.60
CA ALA A 368 -14.73 -5.13 20.75
C ALA A 368 -14.60 -4.12 19.60
N GLY A 369 -13.48 -3.39 19.48
CA GLY A 369 -13.32 -2.39 18.44
C GLY A 369 -14.09 -1.09 18.70
N LEU A 370 -14.32 -0.72 19.97
CA LEU A 370 -14.90 0.57 20.36
C LEU A 370 -13.87 1.41 21.10
N PHE A 371 -13.90 2.74 20.96
CA PHE A 371 -13.09 3.59 21.84
C PHE A 371 -13.72 3.67 23.24
N THR A 372 -12.87 3.76 24.24
CA THR A 372 -13.27 4.15 25.61
C THR A 372 -13.05 5.64 25.78
N PHE A 373 -14.04 6.35 26.30
CA PHE A 373 -13.90 7.77 26.61
C PHE A 373 -13.24 8.00 27.98
N PRO A 374 -12.43 9.06 28.14
CA PRO A 374 -12.10 10.05 27.13
C PRO A 374 -11.07 9.55 26.09
N LEU A 375 -11.16 10.10 24.87
CA LEU A 375 -10.15 9.93 23.82
C LEU A 375 -8.83 10.58 24.23
N ASN A 376 -7.71 10.11 23.67
CA ASN A 376 -6.39 10.72 23.84
C ASN A 376 -6.29 12.07 23.12
N SER A 377 -6.99 12.23 22.00
CA SER A 377 -7.14 13.50 21.31
C SER A 377 -8.46 13.56 20.57
N THR A 378 -8.83 14.75 20.13
CA THR A 378 -10.06 15.03 19.39
C THR A 378 -10.03 14.45 17.96
N TRP A 379 -11.18 14.26 17.31
CA TRP A 379 -11.24 13.89 15.89
C TRP A 379 -10.61 14.97 15.01
N ASN A 380 -10.73 16.25 15.42
CA ASN A 380 -10.11 17.41 14.81
C ASN A 380 -9.95 18.55 15.83
N SER A 381 -8.91 19.35 15.69
CA SER A 381 -8.56 20.41 16.65
C SER A 381 -9.29 21.73 16.41
N PHE A 382 -10.14 21.83 15.39
CA PHE A 382 -10.91 23.03 15.09
C PHE A 382 -12.34 22.91 15.63
N GLU A 383 -12.73 23.88 16.46
CA GLU A 383 -14.07 24.02 17.04
C GLU A 383 -15.14 24.18 15.95
N GLY A 384 -16.33 23.59 16.18
CA GLY A 384 -17.49 23.71 15.29
C GLY A 384 -17.46 22.78 14.06
N LYS A 385 -16.63 21.74 14.06
CA LYS A 385 -16.56 20.73 12.99
C LYS A 385 -17.32 19.46 13.35
N ASN A 386 -18.64 19.51 13.43
CA ASN A 386 -19.44 18.34 13.82
C ASN A 386 -19.27 17.16 12.84
N ILE A 387 -19.47 15.93 13.32
CA ILE A 387 -19.49 14.72 12.46
C ILE A 387 -20.82 14.02 12.51
N TRP A 388 -21.35 13.63 11.35
CA TRP A 388 -22.46 12.69 11.33
C TRP A 388 -22.00 11.33 11.86
N THR A 389 -22.77 10.73 12.77
CA THR A 389 -22.46 9.41 13.34
C THR A 389 -23.67 8.49 13.36
N GLY A 390 -24.86 8.99 13.68
CA GLY A 390 -26.03 8.15 13.97
C GLY A 390 -25.88 7.32 15.26
N LEU A 391 -24.92 7.64 16.12
CA LEU A 391 -24.63 6.90 17.35
C LEU A 391 -25.17 7.64 18.57
N ASN A 392 -25.72 6.89 19.52
CA ASN A 392 -25.85 7.35 20.90
C ASN A 392 -24.47 7.40 21.56
N SER A 393 -24.35 8.06 22.71
CA SER A 393 -23.09 8.19 23.45
C SER A 393 -22.52 6.87 23.98
N ASP A 394 -23.29 5.78 23.89
CA ASP A 394 -22.95 4.44 24.36
C ASP A 394 -22.68 3.44 23.21
N TRP A 395 -22.38 3.93 22.01
CA TRP A 395 -22.16 3.14 20.80
C TRP A 395 -23.37 2.36 20.27
N THR A 396 -24.57 2.54 20.82
CA THR A 396 -25.79 2.01 20.19
C THR A 396 -26.25 2.91 19.05
N GLY A 397 -26.98 2.36 18.08
CA GLY A 397 -27.55 3.13 16.98
C GLY A 397 -28.71 4.01 17.44
N ALA A 398 -28.74 5.26 16.99
CA ALA A 398 -29.83 6.19 17.24
C ALA A 398 -30.89 6.13 16.12
N PRO A 399 -32.16 6.45 16.42
CA PRO A 399 -33.19 6.58 15.40
C PRO A 399 -32.99 7.82 14.51
N GLU A 400 -32.26 8.84 14.98
CA GLU A 400 -31.90 10.02 14.19
C GLU A 400 -30.72 9.72 13.25
N ASN A 401 -31.02 9.08 12.13
CA ASN A 401 -30.03 8.69 11.12
C ASN A 401 -30.42 9.16 9.72
N CYS A 402 -31.15 10.28 9.62
CA CYS A 402 -31.56 10.86 8.33
C CYS A 402 -32.32 9.89 7.42
N GLY A 403 -33.13 8.99 8.00
CA GLY A 403 -33.83 7.95 7.24
C GLY A 403 -32.86 7.05 6.48
N MET A 404 -31.89 6.45 7.19
CA MET A 404 -30.75 5.70 6.61
C MET A 404 -29.85 6.56 5.71
N TRP A 405 -29.70 7.84 6.08
CA TRP A 405 -28.87 8.83 5.39
C TRP A 405 -29.30 9.08 3.95
N MET A 406 -30.62 9.14 3.75
CA MET A 406 -31.26 9.35 2.43
C MET A 406 -32.43 10.34 2.46
N ASN A 407 -32.81 10.84 3.64
CA ASN A 407 -33.92 11.76 3.80
C ASN A 407 -33.40 13.13 4.31
N PRO A 408 -33.37 14.16 3.45
CA PRO A 408 -32.91 15.50 3.82
C PRO A 408 -33.80 16.18 4.88
N ASP A 409 -35.11 15.88 4.88
CA ASP A 409 -36.08 16.49 5.80
C ASP A 409 -36.10 15.82 7.19
N ALA A 410 -35.33 14.74 7.37
CA ALA A 410 -35.26 14.02 8.64
C ALA A 410 -34.23 14.64 9.59
N HIS A 411 -34.06 14.00 10.74
CA HIS A 411 -33.05 14.38 11.72
C HIS A 411 -31.90 13.36 11.75
N GLY A 412 -30.68 13.88 11.87
CA GLY A 412 -29.46 13.12 12.06
C GLY A 412 -28.84 13.43 13.41
N ARG A 413 -28.22 12.42 14.02
CA ARG A 413 -27.40 12.58 15.22
C ARG A 413 -25.94 12.76 14.83
N TYR A 414 -25.30 13.74 15.47
CA TYR A 414 -23.90 14.11 15.22
C TYR A 414 -23.07 14.08 16.50
N GLY A 415 -21.76 13.92 16.34
CA GLY A 415 -20.76 14.09 17.38
C GLY A 415 -19.96 15.39 17.20
N ASP A 416 -19.32 15.83 18.27
CA ASP A 416 -18.51 17.04 18.30
C ASP A 416 -17.01 16.72 18.11
N SER A 417 -16.40 17.22 17.03
CA SER A 417 -15.05 16.77 16.65
C SER A 417 -13.92 17.31 17.48
N ASP A 418 -14.14 18.36 18.26
CA ASP A 418 -13.16 18.87 19.22
C ASP A 418 -13.37 18.32 20.65
N SER A 419 -14.34 17.42 20.82
CA SER A 419 -14.57 16.73 22.08
C SER A 419 -13.68 15.50 22.21
N THR A 420 -13.26 15.20 23.44
CA THR A 420 -12.65 13.92 23.81
C THR A 420 -13.59 13.04 24.63
N THR A 421 -14.78 13.55 24.98
CA THR A 421 -15.78 12.80 25.75
C THR A 421 -16.67 11.97 24.83
N ASP A 422 -17.68 11.30 25.37
CA ASP A 422 -18.72 10.62 24.60
C ASP A 422 -19.52 11.57 23.67
N GLY A 423 -19.51 12.88 23.98
CA GLY A 423 -19.94 13.94 23.07
C GLY A 423 -19.24 13.91 21.71
N ALA A 424 -18.04 13.32 21.62
CA ALA A 424 -17.31 13.16 20.37
C ALA A 424 -18.07 12.32 19.34
N ILE A 425 -18.93 11.39 19.78
CA ILE A 425 -19.79 10.61 18.88
C ILE A 425 -21.27 10.99 18.96
N SER A 426 -21.68 11.70 20.02
CA SER A 426 -23.10 12.02 20.27
C SER A 426 -23.25 13.34 21.05
N ALA A 427 -23.18 14.46 20.35
CA ALA A 427 -23.33 15.80 20.91
C ALA A 427 -24.76 16.34 20.76
N GLY A 428 -25.46 15.99 19.68
CA GLY A 428 -26.79 16.52 19.42
C GLY A 428 -27.46 15.95 18.18
N VAL A 429 -28.59 16.55 17.83
CA VAL A 429 -29.42 16.21 16.68
C VAL A 429 -29.65 17.47 15.85
N ASN A 430 -29.58 17.38 14.53
CA ASN A 430 -29.98 18.45 13.63
C ASN A 430 -30.76 17.90 12.42
N VAL A 431 -31.51 18.76 11.74
CA VAL A 431 -32.10 18.46 10.43
C VAL A 431 -30.97 18.18 9.43
N CYS A 432 -31.19 17.18 8.58
CA CYS A 432 -30.13 16.66 7.70
C CYS A 432 -29.75 17.66 6.61
N ASP A 433 -30.66 18.51 6.13
CA ASP A 433 -30.41 19.53 5.10
C ASP A 433 -30.15 20.94 5.65
N ASP A 434 -29.95 21.09 6.97
CA ASP A 434 -29.75 22.40 7.58
C ASP A 434 -28.45 23.06 7.08
N SER A 435 -28.57 23.93 6.09
CA SER A 435 -27.47 24.70 5.52
C SER A 435 -26.82 25.68 6.51
N THR A 436 -27.46 25.95 7.66
CA THR A 436 -26.90 26.77 8.75
C THR A 436 -26.11 25.94 9.75
N PHE A 437 -26.24 24.61 9.69
CA PHE A 437 -25.38 23.68 10.41
C PHE A 437 -24.00 23.72 9.78
N LEU A 438 -23.13 24.57 10.32
CA LEU A 438 -21.80 24.82 9.78
C LEU A 438 -20.97 23.52 9.82
N HIS A 439 -20.68 23.02 8.62
CA HIS A 439 -19.67 21.99 8.34
C HIS A 439 -19.81 20.64 9.07
N PRO A 440 -20.97 19.97 9.08
CA PRO A 440 -20.99 18.53 9.29
C PRO A 440 -20.04 17.83 8.31
N GLU A 441 -19.18 17.00 8.87
CA GLU A 441 -18.21 16.17 8.17
C GLU A 441 -18.54 14.69 8.41
N ILE A 442 -17.88 13.80 7.68
CA ILE A 442 -17.93 12.36 7.97
C ILE A 442 -16.54 11.93 8.42
N LEU A 443 -16.47 11.13 9.47
CA LEU A 443 -15.21 10.51 9.88
C LEU A 443 -14.94 9.26 9.04
N CYS A 444 -13.83 9.26 8.31
CA CYS A 444 -13.36 8.19 7.47
C CYS A 444 -12.27 7.38 8.17
N VAL A 445 -12.42 6.06 8.19
CA VAL A 445 -11.60 5.13 8.97
C VAL A 445 -10.90 4.14 8.06
N GLU A 446 -9.58 4.03 8.18
CA GLU A 446 -8.78 3.06 7.42
C GLU A 446 -9.21 1.63 7.73
N GLN A 447 -9.36 0.80 6.69
CA GLN A 447 -9.85 -0.58 6.81
C GLN A 447 -8.75 -1.63 6.96
#